data_AF-A0A1H3QIX7-F1
#
_entry.id   AF-A0A1H3QIX7-F1
#
_cell.length_a   1.000
_cell.length_b   1.000
_cell.length_c   1.000
_cell.angle_alpha   90.00
_cell.angle_beta   90.00
_cell.angle_gamma   90.00
#
_symmetry.space_group_name_H-M   'P 1'
#
loop_
_entity.id
_entity.type
_entity.pdbx_description
1 polymer ?
#
loop_
_entity_poly.entity_id
_entity_poly.type
_entity_poly.pdbx_seq_one_letter_code
_entity_poly.pdbx_strand_id
1 'polypeptide(L)'
;MAKQEGHALKQDYSLQAAGLGASFGARVILAEVDFTLPTHGITALLGPSGSGKSTLLRTLADLNAANPRFRRWGSVRYAGQEWTGAMQAPRLVQQQARLMMASTFDAIVELARPRLKLVPHALRDWCRAQVQAFGFPELALMFDQPALQLSPVQQRAVAILREALAEPALLMVDEPTAELEGYEAFVLLELLRQVAQRTAVLMSTHHQQHAQAVAQDMLLLAGGRIAEAQSMEAFQRAPLSLAGQQFLRTGSCAVASPDARAEDLEEGVPLPPPLPAAAVAAISEFLSDAVAAEPASEPMPASAPAPAPEPVPVPAPVPAPAPTPAAAAAARPRAVNPSVLVDWQPLVADPQAVPASRGPSGFAWLVPGRLAGAPQPGVVQSMDFDLKALRGCGVTVLITLTENDLPQEPLQRHGLRNLHLPVRDHESPSVAQIQMLLARMSAMLRAGEVLAVHCLAGLGRTGTVLAAWLVREGLTADEALRRVRLIDAQYVQSQAQEDLLYAYEVALLLKMG
;
A
#
# COMPACT_ATOMS: atom_id res chain seq x y z
N MET A 1 43.30 -40.37 15.67
CA MET A 1 43.23 -39.45 14.51
C MET A 1 41.77 -39.10 14.27
N ALA A 2 41.33 -37.98 14.85
CA ALA A 2 39.98 -37.47 14.73
C ALA A 2 39.85 -36.71 13.40
N LYS A 3 38.88 -37.06 12.57
CA LYS A 3 38.38 -36.20 11.49
C LYS A 3 37.27 -35.36 12.09
N GLN A 4 37.55 -34.07 12.30
CA GLN A 4 36.55 -33.07 12.64
C GLN A 4 35.61 -32.91 11.45
N GLU A 5 34.40 -33.41 11.58
CA GLU A 5 33.26 -33.02 10.76
C GLU A 5 32.93 -31.56 11.11
N GLY A 6 33.25 -30.66 10.20
CA GLY A 6 32.83 -29.26 10.29
C GLY A 6 31.32 -29.19 10.20
N HIS A 7 30.67 -28.96 11.34
CA HIS A 7 29.32 -28.42 11.41
C HIS A 7 29.28 -27.15 10.56
N ALA A 8 28.70 -27.22 9.36
CA ALA A 8 28.34 -26.02 8.60
C ALA A 8 27.34 -25.24 9.45
N LEU A 9 27.78 -24.10 10.00
CA LEU A 9 26.93 -23.16 10.71
C LEU A 9 25.72 -22.86 9.82
N LYS A 10 24.51 -23.13 10.32
CA LYS A 10 23.26 -22.72 9.67
C LYS A 10 23.38 -21.22 9.35
N GLN A 11 23.16 -20.85 8.10
CA GLN A 11 23.14 -19.45 7.71
C GLN A 11 21.86 -18.82 8.25
N ASP A 12 21.99 -17.97 9.26
CA ASP A 12 20.87 -17.33 9.96
C ASP A 12 20.36 -16.04 9.28
N TYR A 13 20.91 -15.68 8.10
CA TYR A 13 20.58 -14.44 7.39
C TYR A 13 20.53 -14.60 5.87
N SER A 14 19.63 -13.85 5.21
CA SER A 14 19.58 -13.76 3.74
C SER A 14 20.60 -12.76 3.18
N LEU A 15 20.80 -11.65 3.90
CA LEU A 15 21.72 -10.59 3.54
C LEU A 15 22.31 -9.92 4.78
N GLN A 16 23.60 -9.60 4.73
CA GLN A 16 24.28 -8.80 5.73
C GLN A 16 25.06 -7.69 5.03
N ALA A 17 24.87 -6.45 5.47
CA ALA A 17 25.63 -5.30 5.02
C ALA A 17 26.46 -4.76 6.18
N ALA A 18 27.74 -4.47 5.94
CA ALA A 18 28.65 -3.88 6.91
C ALA A 18 29.39 -2.70 6.27
N GLY A 19 29.21 -1.51 6.84
CA GLY A 19 29.76 -0.25 6.38
C GLY A 19 29.36 0.13 4.96
N LEU A 20 28.20 -0.34 4.48
CA LEU A 20 27.78 -0.13 3.10
C LEU A 20 27.49 1.36 2.87
N GLY A 21 28.07 1.94 1.83
CA GLY A 21 27.74 3.29 1.43
C GLY A 21 27.71 3.48 -0.07
N ALA A 22 27.14 4.61 -0.48
CA ALA A 22 26.82 4.94 -1.85
C ALA A 22 26.85 6.46 -2.08
N SER A 23 27.49 6.88 -3.17
CA SER A 23 27.53 8.28 -3.61
C SER A 23 27.23 8.41 -5.11
N PHE A 24 26.84 9.63 -5.50
CA PHE A 24 26.74 10.06 -6.89
C PHE A 24 27.57 11.32 -7.07
N GLY A 25 28.75 11.18 -7.66
CA GLY A 25 29.76 12.23 -7.67
C GLY A 25 30.23 12.54 -6.24
N ALA A 26 30.28 13.82 -5.90
CA ALA A 26 30.65 14.28 -4.56
C ALA A 26 29.53 14.09 -3.50
N ARG A 27 28.29 13.82 -3.93
CA ARG A 27 27.13 13.74 -3.02
C ARG A 27 27.02 12.35 -2.41
N VAL A 28 27.15 12.26 -1.09
CA VAL A 28 27.03 11.00 -0.33
C VAL A 28 25.56 10.80 0.08
N ILE A 29 24.96 9.71 -0.38
CA ILE A 29 23.56 9.38 -0.07
C ILE A 29 23.50 8.39 1.09
N LEU A 30 24.36 7.37 1.06
CA LEU A 30 24.52 6.38 2.13
C LEU A 30 25.95 6.46 2.63
N ALA A 31 26.13 6.71 3.92
CA ALA A 31 27.45 6.87 4.51
C ALA A 31 28.02 5.54 5.00
N GLU A 32 27.24 4.87 5.85
CA GLU A 32 27.61 3.65 6.56
C GLU A 32 26.34 2.96 7.02
N VAL A 33 25.92 1.97 6.25
CA VAL A 33 24.67 1.25 6.44
C VAL A 33 25.02 -0.17 6.91
N ASP A 34 24.72 -0.44 8.16
CA ASP A 34 24.93 -1.72 8.83
C ASP A 34 23.60 -2.36 9.17
N PHE A 35 23.35 -3.56 8.64
CA PHE A 35 22.16 -4.33 8.99
C PHE A 35 22.31 -5.81 8.60
N THR A 36 21.48 -6.65 9.19
CA THR A 36 21.35 -8.07 8.83
C THR A 36 19.87 -8.38 8.64
N LEU A 37 19.53 -9.09 7.57
CA LEU A 37 18.17 -9.50 7.25
C LEU A 37 17.98 -10.99 7.52
N PRO A 38 16.84 -11.39 8.11
CA PRO A 38 16.53 -12.80 8.33
C PRO A 38 16.37 -13.56 7.00
N THR A 39 16.36 -14.89 7.05
CA THR A 39 16.17 -15.74 5.85
C THR A 39 14.72 -15.80 5.35
N HIS A 40 13.76 -15.41 6.19
CA HIS A 40 12.32 -15.41 5.90
C HIS A 40 11.64 -14.22 6.60
N GLY A 41 10.39 -13.96 6.22
CA GLY A 41 9.62 -12.85 6.78
C GLY A 41 9.86 -11.53 6.05
N ILE A 42 9.14 -10.51 6.48
CA ILE A 42 9.15 -9.16 5.92
C ILE A 42 9.90 -8.25 6.88
N THR A 43 10.95 -7.61 6.37
CA THR A 43 11.60 -6.47 7.01
C THR A 43 11.16 -5.19 6.31
N ALA A 44 10.62 -4.24 7.07
CA ALA A 44 10.26 -2.92 6.56
C ALA A 44 11.46 -1.97 6.58
N LEU A 45 11.82 -1.39 5.43
CA LEU A 45 12.77 -0.28 5.33
C LEU A 45 12.00 1.04 5.40
N LEU A 46 12.02 1.65 6.59
CA LEU A 46 11.34 2.90 6.91
C LEU A 46 12.30 4.09 6.79
N GLY A 47 11.73 5.28 6.66
CA GLY A 47 12.46 6.54 6.71
C GLY A 47 11.78 7.64 5.92
N PRO A 48 12.15 8.90 6.14
CA PRO A 48 11.55 10.04 5.44
C PRO A 48 11.80 9.98 3.93
N SER A 49 11.04 10.76 3.17
CA SER A 49 11.30 10.92 1.74
C SER A 49 12.71 11.46 1.52
N GLY A 50 13.42 10.91 0.53
CA GLY A 50 14.81 11.31 0.25
C GLY A 50 15.88 10.74 1.19
N SER A 51 15.54 9.87 2.16
CA SER A 51 16.53 9.29 3.08
C SER A 51 17.51 8.27 2.46
N GLY A 52 17.31 7.92 1.18
CA GLY A 52 18.17 6.98 0.46
C GLY A 52 17.64 5.54 0.36
N LYS A 53 16.37 5.28 0.70
CA LYS A 53 15.77 3.92 0.64
C LYS A 53 15.89 3.29 -0.74
N SER A 54 15.39 3.97 -1.78
CA SER A 54 15.50 3.51 -3.17
C SER A 54 16.96 3.40 -3.62
N THR A 55 17.84 4.29 -3.14
CA THR A 55 19.29 4.20 -3.42
C THR A 55 19.89 2.93 -2.81
N LEU A 56 19.51 2.55 -1.60
CA LEU A 56 19.94 1.31 -0.95
C LEU A 56 19.47 0.09 -1.75
N LEU A 57 18.16 0.02 -2.05
CA LEU A 57 17.60 -1.11 -2.81
C LEU A 57 18.25 -1.27 -4.19
N ARG A 58 18.41 -0.16 -4.93
CA ARG A 58 19.06 -0.16 -6.26
C ARG A 58 20.55 -0.49 -6.18
N THR A 59 21.23 -0.08 -5.12
CA THR A 59 22.63 -0.44 -4.88
C THR A 59 22.77 -1.94 -4.67
N LEU A 60 21.93 -2.52 -3.81
CA LEU A 60 21.93 -3.97 -3.56
C LEU A 60 21.55 -4.77 -4.80
N ALA A 61 20.63 -4.28 -5.63
CA ALA A 61 20.25 -4.90 -6.89
C ALA A 61 21.26 -4.70 -8.04
N ASP A 62 22.41 -4.07 -7.77
CA ASP A 62 23.45 -3.69 -8.75
C ASP A 62 22.97 -2.78 -9.91
N LEU A 63 21.85 -2.07 -9.73
CA LEU A 63 21.21 -1.28 -10.78
C LEU A 63 21.84 0.11 -11.00
N ASN A 64 22.79 0.49 -10.15
CA ASN A 64 23.49 1.77 -10.25
C ASN A 64 24.90 1.62 -10.88
N ALA A 65 25.40 0.39 -11.06
CA ALA A 65 26.77 0.12 -11.50
C ALA A 65 27.12 0.72 -12.88
N ALA A 66 26.12 0.89 -13.76
CA ALA A 66 26.32 1.50 -15.07
C ALA A 66 26.46 3.04 -15.04
N ASN A 67 26.20 3.69 -13.91
CA ASN A 67 26.35 5.13 -13.79
C ASN A 67 27.81 5.50 -13.50
N PRO A 68 28.49 6.27 -14.38
CA PRO A 68 29.93 6.57 -14.22
C PRO A 68 30.24 7.38 -12.96
N ARG A 69 29.26 8.11 -12.42
CA ARG A 69 29.39 8.90 -11.18
C ARG A 69 29.04 8.11 -9.92
N PHE A 70 28.57 6.87 -10.05
CA PHE A 70 28.21 6.05 -8.91
C PHE A 70 29.46 5.45 -8.29
N ARG A 71 29.56 5.52 -6.95
CA ARG A 71 30.55 4.79 -6.16
C ARG A 71 29.87 4.09 -5.01
N ARG A 72 30.43 2.93 -4.64
CA ARG A 72 30.00 2.09 -3.53
C ARG A 72 31.23 1.69 -2.72
N TRP A 73 31.06 1.60 -1.41
CA TRP A 73 32.05 1.03 -0.48
C TRP A 73 31.37 0.13 0.54
N GLY A 74 32.17 -0.44 1.45
CA GLY A 74 31.71 -1.43 2.41
C GLY A 74 31.56 -2.82 1.81
N SER A 75 31.06 -3.75 2.62
CA SER A 75 30.91 -5.16 2.26
C SER A 75 29.47 -5.62 2.39
N VAL A 76 29.06 -6.52 1.50
CA VAL A 76 27.75 -7.17 1.55
C VAL A 76 27.98 -8.66 1.40
N ARG A 77 27.31 -9.45 2.24
CA ARG A 77 27.20 -10.90 2.08
C ARG A 77 25.76 -11.24 1.74
N TYR A 78 25.54 -11.95 0.65
CA TYR A 78 24.21 -12.35 0.18
C TYR A 78 24.18 -13.85 -0.05
N ALA A 79 23.15 -14.52 0.47
CA ALA A 79 23.02 -15.99 0.42
C ALA A 79 24.32 -16.71 0.88
N GLY A 80 24.99 -16.16 1.89
CA GLY A 80 26.22 -16.70 2.45
C GLY A 80 27.50 -16.47 1.65
N GLN A 81 27.44 -15.78 0.51
CA GLN A 81 28.59 -15.46 -0.32
C GLN A 81 28.90 -13.97 -0.25
N GLU A 82 30.17 -13.61 -0.45
CA GLU A 82 30.55 -12.20 -0.61
C GLU A 82 29.98 -11.67 -1.92
N TRP A 83 29.19 -10.60 -1.83
CA TRP A 83 28.53 -10.00 -2.97
C TRP A 83 29.45 -8.98 -3.64
N THR A 84 29.86 -9.31 -4.86
CA THR A 84 30.74 -8.47 -5.69
C THR A 84 30.03 -7.81 -6.87
N GLY A 85 28.76 -8.14 -7.14
CA GLY A 85 27.95 -7.52 -8.19
C GLY A 85 26.96 -8.46 -8.90
N ALA A 86 26.59 -8.08 -10.13
CA ALA A 86 25.40 -8.49 -10.90
C ALA A 86 25.06 -9.98 -10.99
N MET A 87 26.04 -10.91 -10.98
CA MET A 87 25.74 -12.33 -11.22
C MET A 87 24.85 -12.95 -10.14
N GLN A 88 24.83 -12.40 -8.93
CA GLN A 88 24.01 -12.88 -7.81
C GLN A 88 23.51 -11.71 -6.96
N ALA A 89 22.86 -10.73 -7.56
CA ALA A 89 22.23 -9.65 -6.80
C ALA A 89 20.86 -10.06 -6.23
N PRO A 90 20.45 -9.54 -5.06
CA PRO A 90 19.06 -9.52 -4.61
C PRO A 90 18.13 -8.98 -5.70
N ARG A 91 16.93 -9.55 -5.80
CA ARG A 91 15.96 -9.15 -6.83
C ARG A 91 15.16 -7.95 -6.37
N LEU A 92 15.16 -6.87 -7.15
CA LEU A 92 14.29 -5.71 -6.93
C LEU A 92 13.10 -5.78 -7.89
N VAL A 93 11.88 -5.68 -7.35
CA VAL A 93 10.68 -5.54 -8.17
C VAL A 93 10.73 -4.21 -8.91
N GLN A 94 10.74 -4.27 -10.24
CA GLN A 94 10.75 -3.11 -11.12
C GLN A 94 9.58 -3.16 -12.09
N GLN A 95 8.95 -2.01 -12.31
CA GLN A 95 8.04 -1.81 -13.43
C GLN A 95 8.87 -1.57 -14.70
N GLN A 96 9.01 -2.60 -15.53
CA GLN A 96 9.76 -2.49 -16.79
C GLN A 96 8.78 -2.29 -17.95
N ALA A 97 8.99 -1.26 -18.78
CA ALA A 97 8.14 -0.96 -19.93
C ALA A 97 8.00 -2.16 -20.90
N ARG A 98 9.05 -2.99 -21.03
CA ARG A 98 9.01 -4.21 -21.84
C ARG A 98 8.00 -5.24 -21.32
N LEU A 99 7.84 -5.36 -20.01
CA LEU A 99 6.89 -6.29 -19.39
C LEU A 99 5.45 -5.88 -19.66
N MET A 100 5.19 -4.57 -19.73
CA MET A 100 3.86 -4.03 -19.99
C MET A 100 3.31 -4.45 -21.37
N MET A 101 4.21 -4.67 -22.34
CA MET A 101 3.84 -5.09 -23.69
C MET A 101 3.75 -6.61 -23.86
N ALA A 102 4.26 -7.39 -22.89
CA ALA A 102 4.18 -8.85 -22.91
C ALA A 102 2.80 -9.33 -22.45
N SER A 103 2.45 -10.57 -22.84
CA SER A 103 1.28 -11.24 -22.26
C SER A 103 1.46 -11.38 -20.75
N THR A 104 0.38 -11.33 -19.99
CA THR A 104 0.39 -11.50 -18.53
C THR A 104 1.07 -12.81 -18.14
N PHE A 105 0.81 -13.88 -18.89
CA PHE A 105 1.48 -15.16 -18.68
C PHE A 105 3.01 -15.08 -18.90
N ASP A 106 3.46 -14.53 -20.03
CA ASP A 106 4.88 -14.42 -20.34
C ASP A 106 5.61 -13.51 -19.34
N ALA A 107 4.98 -12.42 -18.91
CA ALA A 107 5.51 -11.52 -17.89
C ALA A 107 5.75 -12.25 -16.56
N ILE A 108 4.79 -13.07 -16.10
CA ILE A 108 4.92 -13.82 -14.83
C ILE A 108 6.01 -14.90 -14.94
N VAL A 109 6.07 -15.66 -16.03
CA VAL A 109 6.96 -16.85 -16.11
C VAL A 109 8.36 -16.54 -16.63
N GLU A 110 8.64 -15.33 -17.12
CA GLU A 110 9.90 -14.95 -17.79
C GLU A 110 11.13 -15.46 -17.03
N LEU A 111 11.21 -15.18 -15.74
CA LEU A 111 12.38 -15.48 -14.90
C LEU A 111 12.39 -16.90 -14.35
N ALA A 112 11.22 -17.52 -14.19
CA ALA A 112 11.10 -18.89 -13.70
C ALA A 112 11.35 -19.93 -14.82
N ARG A 113 11.07 -19.58 -16.08
CA ARG A 113 11.10 -20.49 -17.25
C ARG A 113 12.43 -21.25 -17.41
N PRO A 114 13.63 -20.64 -17.29
CA PRO A 114 14.90 -21.35 -17.47
C PRO A 114 15.15 -22.45 -16.42
N ARG A 115 14.65 -22.25 -15.20
CA ARG A 115 14.80 -23.19 -14.07
C ARG A 115 13.79 -24.33 -14.16
N LEU A 116 12.53 -24.02 -14.49
CA LEU A 116 11.44 -24.98 -14.48
C LEU A 116 11.53 -26.02 -15.59
N LYS A 117 12.03 -25.66 -16.78
CA LYS A 117 12.17 -26.56 -17.96
C LYS A 117 10.89 -27.35 -18.30
N LEU A 118 9.72 -26.77 -18.00
CA LEU A 118 8.41 -27.37 -18.28
C LEU A 118 8.01 -27.16 -19.75
N VAL A 119 7.26 -28.12 -20.30
CA VAL A 119 6.59 -27.96 -21.60
C VAL A 119 5.49 -26.88 -21.50
N PRO A 120 5.10 -26.22 -22.62
CA PRO A 120 4.23 -25.04 -22.58
C PRO A 120 2.92 -25.21 -21.81
N HIS A 121 2.21 -26.32 -22.00
CA HIS A 121 0.96 -26.58 -21.29
C HIS A 121 1.17 -26.74 -19.77
N ALA A 122 2.16 -27.54 -19.38
CA ALA A 122 2.51 -27.73 -17.97
C ALA A 122 3.00 -26.44 -17.30
N LEU A 123 3.72 -25.58 -18.03
CA LEU A 123 4.13 -24.26 -17.53
C LEU A 123 2.92 -23.34 -17.30
N ARG A 124 1.91 -23.42 -18.17
CA ARG A 124 0.67 -22.65 -18.05
C ARG A 124 -0.16 -23.10 -16.85
N ASP A 125 -0.28 -24.40 -16.63
CA ASP A 125 -0.97 -24.96 -15.46
C ASP A 125 -0.22 -24.66 -14.17
N TRP A 126 1.11 -24.76 -14.19
CA TRP A 126 1.96 -24.35 -13.07
C TRP A 126 1.75 -22.86 -12.73
N CYS A 127 1.74 -21.98 -13.73
CA CYS A 127 1.53 -20.55 -13.53
C CYS A 127 0.13 -20.27 -12.95
N ARG A 128 -0.90 -20.95 -13.45
CA ARG A 128 -2.27 -20.88 -12.91
C ARG A 128 -2.31 -21.25 -11.43
N ALA A 129 -1.64 -22.34 -11.05
CA ALA A 129 -1.55 -22.76 -9.66
C ALA A 129 -0.79 -21.75 -8.79
N GLN A 130 0.28 -21.12 -9.32
CA GLN A 130 1.01 -20.08 -8.59
C GLN A 130 0.14 -18.85 -8.35
N VAL A 131 -0.47 -18.26 -9.38
CA VAL A 131 -1.28 -17.05 -9.19
C VAL A 131 -2.47 -17.30 -8.25
N GLN A 132 -3.06 -18.50 -8.28
CA GLN A 132 -4.09 -18.90 -7.31
C GLN A 132 -3.53 -18.99 -5.88
N ALA A 133 -2.39 -19.65 -5.69
CA ALA A 133 -1.76 -19.80 -4.37
C ALA A 133 -1.35 -18.46 -3.75
N PHE A 134 -1.01 -17.48 -4.58
CA PHE A 134 -0.62 -16.13 -4.16
C PHE A 134 -1.80 -15.14 -4.07
N GLY A 135 -3.05 -15.60 -4.26
CA GLY A 135 -4.25 -14.79 -4.03
C GLY A 135 -4.74 -13.96 -5.22
N PHE A 136 -4.27 -14.25 -6.45
CA PHE A 136 -4.69 -13.59 -7.70
C PHE A 136 -5.20 -14.60 -8.76
N PRO A 137 -6.22 -15.42 -8.45
CA PRO A 137 -6.75 -16.40 -9.40
C PRO A 137 -7.28 -15.76 -10.70
N GLU A 138 -7.74 -14.52 -10.66
CA GLU A 138 -8.24 -13.77 -11.81
C GLU A 138 -7.18 -13.49 -12.87
N LEU A 139 -5.89 -13.39 -12.51
CA LEU A 139 -4.81 -13.24 -13.48
C LEU A 139 -4.76 -14.42 -14.46
N ALA A 140 -5.17 -15.61 -14.01
CA ALA A 140 -5.22 -16.80 -14.86
C ALA A 140 -6.28 -16.75 -15.97
N LEU A 141 -7.24 -15.83 -15.87
CA LEU A 141 -8.23 -15.52 -16.91
C LEU A 141 -7.69 -14.48 -17.90
N MET A 142 -6.64 -13.74 -17.53
CA MET A 142 -6.05 -12.62 -18.28
C MET A 142 -4.68 -12.98 -18.88
N PHE A 143 -4.27 -14.25 -18.82
CA PHE A 143 -2.95 -14.72 -19.27
C PHE A 143 -2.57 -14.29 -20.70
N ASP A 144 -3.54 -14.25 -21.59
CA ASP A 144 -3.32 -13.91 -23.00
C ASP A 144 -3.44 -12.39 -23.27
N GLN A 145 -3.80 -11.60 -22.25
CA GLN A 145 -3.89 -10.13 -22.34
C GLN A 145 -2.53 -9.48 -22.06
N PRO A 146 -2.21 -8.35 -22.73
CA PRO A 146 -1.04 -7.55 -22.39
C PRO A 146 -1.09 -7.06 -20.94
N ALA A 147 0.03 -7.11 -20.22
CA ALA A 147 0.09 -6.66 -18.82
C ALA A 147 -0.32 -5.19 -18.64
N LEU A 148 -0.12 -4.34 -19.66
CA LEU A 148 -0.57 -2.93 -19.66
C LEU A 148 -2.09 -2.77 -19.54
N GLN A 149 -2.89 -3.78 -19.92
CA GLN A 149 -4.35 -3.73 -19.83
C GLN A 149 -4.88 -4.10 -18.43
N LEU A 150 -4.01 -4.59 -17.55
CA LEU A 150 -4.38 -4.94 -16.18
C LEU A 150 -4.59 -3.68 -15.33
N SER A 151 -5.33 -3.79 -14.24
CA SER A 151 -5.43 -2.73 -13.23
C SER A 151 -4.07 -2.46 -12.56
N PRO A 152 -3.84 -1.26 -11.98
CA PRO A 152 -2.56 -0.93 -11.33
C PRO A 152 -2.12 -1.95 -10.26
N VAL A 153 -3.08 -2.45 -9.45
CA VAL A 153 -2.82 -3.49 -8.45
C VAL A 153 -2.38 -4.82 -9.10
N GLN A 154 -3.02 -5.23 -10.18
CA GLN A 154 -2.66 -6.44 -10.93
C GLN A 154 -1.30 -6.30 -11.63
N GLN A 155 -1.00 -5.14 -12.20
CA GLN A 155 0.31 -4.86 -12.80
C GLN A 155 1.45 -5.00 -11.77
N ARG A 156 1.23 -4.50 -10.55
CA ARG A 156 2.18 -4.68 -9.44
C ARG A 156 2.27 -6.12 -8.97
N ALA A 157 1.15 -6.81 -8.85
CA ALA A 157 1.13 -8.22 -8.51
C ALA A 157 1.92 -9.05 -9.52
N VAL A 158 1.75 -8.81 -10.83
CA VAL A 158 2.53 -9.45 -11.89
C VAL A 158 4.02 -9.17 -11.73
N ALA A 159 4.42 -7.91 -11.47
CA ALA A 159 5.82 -7.55 -11.27
C ALA A 159 6.43 -8.23 -10.04
N ILE A 160 5.69 -8.29 -8.92
CA ILE A 160 6.11 -8.99 -7.69
C ILE A 160 6.22 -10.49 -7.95
N LEU A 161 5.21 -11.12 -8.54
CA LEU A 161 5.18 -12.55 -8.82
C LEU A 161 6.30 -12.97 -9.76
N ARG A 162 6.57 -12.18 -10.80
CA ARG A 162 7.67 -12.42 -11.74
C ARG A 162 9.03 -12.57 -11.03
N GLU A 163 9.33 -11.69 -10.09
CA GLU A 163 10.59 -11.75 -9.32
C GLU A 163 10.53 -12.83 -8.22
N ALA A 164 9.40 -12.97 -7.53
CA ALA A 164 9.23 -13.95 -6.45
C ALA A 164 9.32 -15.41 -6.96
N LEU A 165 8.73 -15.70 -8.12
CA LEU A 165 8.73 -17.04 -8.73
C LEU A 165 10.08 -17.47 -9.30
N ALA A 166 11.02 -16.54 -9.40
CA ALA A 166 12.43 -16.86 -9.64
C ALA A 166 13.12 -17.45 -8.40
N GLU A 167 12.43 -17.52 -7.26
CA GLU A 167 12.91 -18.04 -5.96
C GLU A 167 14.24 -17.39 -5.50
N PRO A 168 14.30 -16.05 -5.36
CA PRO A 168 15.49 -15.39 -4.81
C PRO A 168 15.64 -15.70 -3.31
N ALA A 169 16.86 -15.54 -2.79
CA ALA A 169 17.10 -15.56 -1.34
C ALA A 169 16.57 -14.29 -0.65
N LEU A 170 16.50 -13.17 -1.38
CA LEU A 170 15.90 -11.91 -0.94
C LEU A 170 15.12 -11.25 -2.09
N LEU A 171 13.85 -10.96 -1.84
CA LEU A 171 13.02 -10.10 -2.70
C LEU A 171 12.97 -8.70 -2.10
N MET A 172 13.27 -7.69 -2.89
CA MET A 172 13.19 -6.29 -2.51
C MET A 172 12.04 -5.63 -3.26
N VAL A 173 11.25 -4.81 -2.58
CA VAL A 173 10.10 -4.12 -3.17
C VAL A 173 10.12 -2.67 -2.73
N ASP A 174 10.15 -1.75 -3.69
CA ASP A 174 10.17 -0.31 -3.42
C ASP A 174 8.75 0.25 -3.46
N GLU A 175 8.25 0.73 -2.32
CA GLU A 175 6.91 1.35 -2.18
C GLU A 175 5.78 0.56 -2.86
N PRO A 176 5.53 -0.72 -2.49
CA PRO A 176 4.59 -1.60 -3.20
C PRO A 176 3.17 -1.04 -3.31
N THR A 177 2.77 -0.20 -2.35
CA THR A 177 1.44 0.35 -2.21
C THR A 177 1.35 1.84 -2.57
N ALA A 178 2.40 2.45 -3.13
CA ALA A 178 2.35 3.87 -3.52
C ALA A 178 1.14 4.13 -4.43
N GLU A 179 0.42 5.25 -4.32
CA GLU A 179 -0.73 5.54 -5.21
C GLU A 179 -1.87 4.50 -5.16
N LEU A 180 -1.84 3.52 -4.24
CA LEU A 180 -2.91 2.56 -4.00
C LEU A 180 -3.51 2.81 -2.63
N GLU A 181 -4.84 2.82 -2.56
CA GLU A 181 -5.56 3.16 -1.34
C GLU A 181 -6.48 2.00 -0.90
N GLY A 182 -6.68 1.92 0.42
CA GLY A 182 -7.58 0.96 1.04
C GLY A 182 -7.28 -0.50 0.68
N TYR A 183 -8.21 -1.15 0.00
CA TYR A 183 -8.14 -2.59 -0.28
C TYR A 183 -7.04 -2.97 -1.28
N GLU A 184 -6.76 -2.13 -2.27
CA GLU A 184 -5.74 -2.44 -3.29
C GLU A 184 -4.35 -2.57 -2.66
N ALA A 185 -4.05 -1.69 -1.70
CA ALA A 185 -2.86 -1.80 -0.87
C ALA A 185 -2.87 -3.10 -0.04
N PHE A 186 -3.98 -3.41 0.63
CA PHE A 186 -4.12 -4.63 1.43
C PHE A 186 -3.88 -5.91 0.63
N VAL A 187 -4.41 -6.00 -0.60
CA VAL A 187 -4.22 -7.16 -1.48
C VAL A 187 -2.74 -7.39 -1.82
N LEU A 188 -1.99 -6.31 -2.09
CA LEU A 188 -0.54 -6.43 -2.32
C LEU A 188 0.24 -6.74 -1.03
N LEU A 189 -0.20 -6.21 0.10
CA LEU A 189 0.40 -6.54 1.39
C LEU A 189 0.22 -8.03 1.71
N GLU A 190 -0.95 -8.61 1.43
CA GLU A 190 -1.19 -10.04 1.59
C GLU A 190 -0.35 -10.87 0.60
N LEU A 191 -0.21 -10.42 -0.66
CA LEU A 191 0.73 -11.03 -1.61
C LEU A 191 2.14 -11.14 -1.04
N LEU A 192 2.65 -10.05 -0.48
CA LEU A 192 3.98 -10.02 0.12
C LEU A 192 4.08 -10.94 1.33
N ARG A 193 3.02 -11.06 2.15
CA ARG A 193 2.97 -12.05 3.24
C ARG A 193 3.07 -13.48 2.73
N GLN A 194 2.37 -13.81 1.64
CA GLN A 194 2.45 -15.14 1.03
C GLN A 194 3.84 -15.41 0.43
N VAL A 195 4.46 -14.41 -0.19
CA VAL A 195 5.85 -14.51 -0.67
C VAL A 195 6.83 -14.69 0.49
N ALA A 196 6.62 -13.97 1.59
CA ALA A 196 7.50 -13.99 2.76
C ALA A 196 7.54 -15.34 3.51
N GLN A 197 6.55 -16.21 3.28
CA GLN A 197 6.56 -17.58 3.78
C GLN A 197 7.64 -18.45 3.09
N ARG A 198 8.12 -18.05 1.91
CA ARG A 198 9.07 -18.82 1.10
C ARG A 198 10.45 -18.16 1.02
N THR A 199 10.51 -16.84 1.05
CA THR A 199 11.71 -16.04 0.80
C THR A 199 11.73 -14.81 1.71
N ALA A 200 12.90 -14.29 2.08
CA ALA A 200 12.99 -13.01 2.79
C ALA A 200 12.50 -11.85 1.90
N VAL A 201 11.76 -10.91 2.49
CA VAL A 201 11.26 -9.72 1.79
C VAL A 201 11.77 -8.45 2.49
N LEU A 202 12.43 -7.57 1.74
CA LEU A 202 12.74 -6.21 2.18
C LEU A 202 11.80 -5.23 1.46
N MET A 203 10.85 -4.68 2.21
CA MET A 203 9.86 -3.75 1.68
C MET A 203 10.19 -2.34 2.12
N SER A 204 10.50 -1.42 1.19
CA SER A 204 10.54 0.00 1.54
C SER A 204 9.12 0.55 1.62
N THR A 205 8.86 1.38 2.63
CA THR A 205 7.66 2.20 2.64
C THR A 205 7.79 3.41 3.56
N HIS A 206 7.08 4.48 3.23
CA HIS A 206 6.83 5.60 4.15
C HIS A 206 5.46 5.49 4.86
N HIS A 207 4.61 4.52 4.48
CA HIS A 207 3.32 4.27 5.11
C HIS A 207 3.48 3.35 6.32
N GLN A 208 3.51 3.93 7.52
CA GLN A 208 3.72 3.18 8.76
C GLN A 208 2.68 2.08 8.98
N GLN A 209 1.41 2.36 8.72
CA GLN A 209 0.33 1.38 8.89
C GLN A 209 0.52 0.13 8.01
N HIS A 210 1.01 0.31 6.77
CA HIS A 210 1.29 -0.80 5.87
C HIS A 210 2.45 -1.65 6.38
N ALA A 211 3.52 -1.01 6.85
CA ALA A 211 4.63 -1.71 7.48
C ALA A 211 4.18 -2.48 8.72
N GLN A 212 3.39 -1.85 9.60
CA GLN A 212 2.86 -2.47 10.82
C GLN A 212 1.98 -3.69 10.54
N ALA A 213 1.23 -3.67 9.43
CA ALA A 213 0.34 -4.76 9.07
C ALA A 213 1.07 -6.05 8.65
N VAL A 214 2.29 -5.95 8.09
CA VAL A 214 2.95 -7.12 7.48
C VAL A 214 4.38 -7.39 7.93
N ALA A 215 5.11 -6.39 8.43
CA ALA A 215 6.53 -6.56 8.77
C ALA A 215 6.74 -7.16 10.15
N GLN A 216 7.68 -8.09 10.26
CA GLN A 216 8.15 -8.64 11.54
C GLN A 216 9.26 -7.77 12.11
N ASP A 217 10.16 -7.31 11.24
CA ASP A 217 11.32 -6.49 11.57
C ASP A 217 11.30 -5.17 10.82
N MET A 218 12.07 -4.21 11.30
CA MET A 218 12.13 -2.89 10.70
C MET A 218 13.54 -2.30 10.75
N LEU A 219 13.90 -1.53 9.72
CA LEU A 219 15.11 -0.73 9.62
C LEU A 219 14.73 0.73 9.35
N LEU A 220 15.18 1.66 10.20
CA LEU A 220 14.96 3.10 10.02
C LEU A 220 16.19 3.71 9.36
N LEU A 221 16.07 4.08 8.09
CA LEU A 221 17.12 4.78 7.36
C LEU A 221 16.93 6.29 7.47
N ALA A 222 17.89 6.95 8.12
CA ALA A 222 17.91 8.41 8.28
C ALA A 222 19.36 8.93 8.24
N GLY A 223 19.59 10.07 7.60
CA GLY A 223 20.93 10.64 7.46
C GLY A 223 21.95 9.70 6.80
N GLY A 224 21.51 8.87 5.85
CA GLY A 224 22.36 7.91 5.13
C GLY A 224 22.92 6.76 6.00
N ARG A 225 22.32 6.50 7.17
CA ARG A 225 22.70 5.44 8.12
C ARG A 225 21.44 4.74 8.65
N ILE A 226 21.61 3.53 9.20
CA ILE A 226 20.54 2.89 9.97
C ILE A 226 20.50 3.54 11.34
N ALA A 227 19.49 4.39 11.56
CA ALA A 227 19.25 5.05 12.83
C ALA A 227 18.71 4.07 13.88
N GLU A 228 17.99 3.04 13.44
CA GLU A 228 17.38 2.06 14.32
C GLU A 228 17.07 0.76 13.59
N ALA A 229 17.25 -0.38 14.26
CA ALA A 229 16.89 -1.70 13.76
C ALA A 229 16.34 -2.55 14.91
N GLN A 230 15.12 -3.06 14.78
CA GLN A 230 14.49 -3.94 15.75
C GLN A 230 13.23 -4.61 15.19
N SER A 231 12.56 -5.45 15.98
CA SER A 231 11.24 -5.95 15.63
C SER A 231 10.23 -4.80 15.49
N MET A 232 9.29 -4.93 14.56
CA MET A 232 8.25 -3.95 14.30
C MET A 232 7.33 -3.73 15.53
N GLU A 233 7.10 -4.79 16.31
CA GLU A 233 6.33 -4.71 17.57
C GLU A 233 7.06 -3.89 18.64
N ALA A 234 8.37 -4.10 18.80
CA ALA A 234 9.17 -3.35 19.76
C ALA A 234 9.30 -1.87 19.36
N PHE A 235 9.47 -1.57 18.07
CA PHE A 235 9.48 -0.20 17.56
C PHE A 235 8.19 0.56 17.87
N GLN A 236 7.03 -0.06 17.68
CA GLN A 236 5.75 0.59 17.99
C GLN A 236 5.57 0.89 19.47
N ARG A 237 6.10 0.03 20.35
CA ARG A 237 5.99 0.21 21.81
C ARG A 237 6.98 1.21 22.36
N ALA A 238 8.24 1.10 21.93
CA ALA A 238 9.35 1.86 22.49
C ALA A 238 10.47 2.03 21.45
N PRO A 239 10.41 3.06 20.59
CA PRO A 239 11.53 3.41 19.73
C PRO A 239 12.77 3.77 20.56
N LEU A 240 13.92 3.20 20.17
CA LEU A 240 15.19 3.32 20.88
C LEU A 240 15.92 4.63 20.56
N SER A 241 15.74 5.15 19.34
CA SER A 241 16.40 6.37 18.87
C SER A 241 15.48 7.58 18.91
N LEU A 242 16.03 8.78 19.05
CA LEU A 242 15.26 10.04 18.93
C LEU A 242 14.62 10.17 17.54
N ALA A 243 15.33 9.74 16.49
CA ALA A 243 14.80 9.70 15.13
C ALA A 243 13.60 8.75 15.01
N GLY A 244 13.66 7.57 15.65
CA GLY A 244 12.56 6.61 15.72
C GLY A 244 11.35 7.15 16.47
N GLN A 245 11.57 7.81 17.62
CA GLN A 245 10.49 8.46 18.39
C GLN A 245 9.80 9.56 17.59
N GLN A 246 10.57 10.40 16.89
CA GLN A 246 10.02 11.43 16.02
C GLN A 246 9.27 10.81 14.84
N PHE A 247 9.87 9.83 14.16
CA PHE A 247 9.28 9.14 13.02
C PHE A 247 7.95 8.51 13.40
N LEU A 248 7.88 7.74 14.48
CA LEU A 248 6.63 7.11 14.93
C LEU A 248 5.52 8.14 15.20
N ARG A 249 5.86 9.33 15.70
CA ARG A 249 4.88 10.38 16.00
C ARG A 249 4.39 11.14 14.76
N THR A 250 5.27 11.39 13.77
CA THR A 250 4.99 12.36 12.70
C THR A 250 5.07 11.80 11.29
N GLY A 251 5.53 10.56 11.11
CA GLY A 251 5.83 10.00 9.79
C GLY A 251 7.15 10.48 9.18
N SER A 252 7.91 11.33 9.89
CA SER A 252 9.17 11.90 9.41
C SER A 252 10.16 12.12 10.56
N CYS A 253 11.45 12.19 10.26
CA CYS A 253 12.47 12.53 11.25
C CYS A 253 13.49 13.51 10.65
N ALA A 254 13.85 14.54 11.40
CA ALA A 254 14.82 15.54 10.97
C ALA A 254 16.23 15.03 11.29
N VAL A 255 16.84 14.37 10.32
CA VAL A 255 18.23 13.91 10.40
C VAL A 255 18.98 14.48 9.22
N ALA A 256 20.06 15.21 9.51
CA ALA A 256 20.93 15.82 8.51
C ALA A 256 21.45 14.78 7.50
N SER A 257 21.58 15.18 6.23
CA SER A 257 22.22 14.31 5.23
C SER A 257 23.70 14.09 5.58
N PRO A 258 24.32 12.98 5.12
CA PRO A 258 25.73 12.68 5.41
C PRO A 258 26.72 13.79 5.08
N ASP A 259 26.38 14.60 4.08
CA ASP A 259 27.19 15.66 3.50
C ASP A 259 26.75 17.07 3.93
N ALA A 260 25.79 17.18 4.87
CA ALA A 260 25.29 18.48 5.35
C ALA A 260 26.39 19.27 6.08
N ARG A 261 26.54 20.54 5.73
CA ARG A 261 27.45 21.48 6.40
C ARG A 261 26.72 22.16 7.56
N ALA A 262 27.49 22.61 8.56
CA ALA A 262 26.93 23.27 9.74
C ALA A 262 26.09 24.51 9.40
N GLU A 263 26.45 25.20 8.32
CA GLU A 263 25.80 26.42 7.82
C GLU A 263 24.43 26.16 7.18
N ASP A 264 24.17 24.92 6.74
CA ASP A 264 22.96 24.53 6.00
C ASP A 264 21.88 23.90 6.92
N LEU A 265 22.16 23.76 8.22
CA LEU A 265 21.27 23.09 9.16
C LEU A 265 20.32 24.06 9.86
N GLU A 266 19.05 23.64 9.99
CA GLU A 266 18.07 24.33 10.82
C GLU A 266 18.49 24.32 12.30
N GLU A 267 18.08 25.36 13.03
CA GLU A 267 18.44 25.55 14.43
C GLU A 267 17.93 24.38 15.29
N GLY A 268 18.86 23.68 15.98
CA GLY A 268 18.56 22.52 16.82
C GLY A 268 18.71 21.15 16.13
N VAL A 269 19.04 21.09 14.84
CA VAL A 269 19.39 19.83 14.15
C VAL A 269 20.86 19.48 14.43
N PRO A 270 21.19 18.30 14.99
CA PRO A 270 22.57 17.92 15.23
C PRO A 270 23.31 17.69 13.90
N LEU A 271 24.58 18.10 13.87
CA LEU A 271 25.50 17.82 12.77
C LEU A 271 25.60 16.31 12.51
N PRO A 272 25.67 15.88 11.24
CA PRO A 272 25.88 14.48 10.92
C PRO A 272 27.26 14.03 11.43
N PRO A 273 27.41 12.75 11.81
CA PRO A 273 28.72 12.19 12.12
C PRO A 273 29.66 12.29 10.90
N PRO A 274 30.98 12.38 11.11
CA PRO A 274 31.93 12.51 10.01
C PRO A 274 31.81 11.34 9.02
N LEU A 275 32.10 11.64 7.75
CA LEU A 275 32.10 10.63 6.70
C LEU A 275 33.18 9.56 6.96
N PRO A 276 32.89 8.28 6.72
CA PRO A 276 33.90 7.23 6.79
C PRO A 276 35.04 7.48 5.80
N ALA A 277 36.26 7.03 6.14
CA ALA A 277 37.42 7.19 5.26
C ALA A 277 37.19 6.61 3.85
N ALA A 278 36.46 5.49 3.76
CA ALA A 278 36.08 4.88 2.49
C ALA A 278 35.16 5.79 1.66
N ALA A 279 34.25 6.53 2.29
CA ALA A 279 33.39 7.51 1.62
C ALA A 279 34.21 8.70 1.10
N VAL A 280 35.12 9.24 1.93
CA VAL A 280 36.02 10.34 1.54
C VAL A 280 36.88 9.95 0.34
N ALA A 281 37.48 8.76 0.36
CA ALA A 281 38.26 8.23 -0.75
C ALA A 281 37.42 8.00 -2.01
N ALA A 282 36.16 7.57 -1.86
CA ALA A 282 35.26 7.35 -2.98
C ALA A 282 34.82 8.66 -3.66
N ILE A 283 34.69 9.76 -2.91
CA ILE A 283 34.27 11.06 -3.47
C ILE A 283 35.44 11.96 -3.88
N SER A 284 36.67 11.66 -3.48
CA SER A 284 37.82 12.57 -3.66
C SER A 284 38.10 12.89 -5.14
N GLU A 285 37.87 11.94 -6.05
CA GLU A 285 38.03 12.15 -7.49
C GLU A 285 37.03 13.15 -8.08
N PHE A 286 35.89 13.37 -7.40
CA PHE A 286 34.84 14.30 -7.83
C PHE A 286 34.93 15.65 -7.12
N LEU A 287 35.69 15.73 -6.02
CA LEU A 287 35.93 16.98 -5.30
C LEU A 287 36.91 17.88 -6.07
N SER A 288 37.84 17.31 -6.87
CA SER A 288 38.71 18.09 -7.76
C SER A 288 37.96 18.78 -8.90
N ASP A 289 36.88 18.18 -9.40
CA ASP A 289 36.02 18.79 -10.44
C ASP A 289 35.08 19.86 -9.86
N ALA A 290 34.68 19.74 -8.59
CA ALA A 290 33.80 20.71 -7.93
C ALA A 290 34.50 22.05 -7.63
N VAL A 291 35.80 22.02 -7.31
CA VAL A 291 36.61 23.23 -7.06
C VAL A 291 36.94 23.98 -8.36
N ALA A 292 36.90 23.32 -9.53
CA ALA A 292 37.10 23.97 -10.83
C ALA A 292 35.84 24.69 -11.36
N ALA A 293 34.68 24.53 -10.71
CA ALA A 293 33.39 25.03 -11.17
C ALA A 293 32.79 26.17 -10.33
N GLU A 294 33.48 26.67 -9.30
CA GLU A 294 33.12 27.92 -8.63
C GLU A 294 33.89 29.10 -9.24
N PRO A 295 33.24 30.09 -9.87
CA PRO A 295 33.92 31.33 -10.19
C PRO A 295 34.20 32.08 -8.88
N ALA A 296 35.47 32.42 -8.68
CA ALA A 296 35.93 33.30 -7.61
C ALA A 296 35.07 34.57 -7.56
N SER A 297 34.47 34.82 -6.40
CA SER A 297 33.88 36.11 -6.08
C SER A 297 35.01 37.13 -5.90
N GLU A 298 35.35 37.86 -6.96
CA GLU A 298 36.11 39.10 -6.87
C GLU A 298 35.17 40.31 -6.75
N PRO A 299 35.58 41.38 -6.04
CA PRO A 299 34.70 42.47 -5.65
C PRO A 299 34.40 43.41 -6.83
N MET A 300 33.12 43.73 -7.02
CA MET A 300 32.66 44.65 -8.06
C MET A 300 33.21 46.08 -7.86
N PRO A 301 33.79 46.71 -8.90
CA PRO A 301 34.03 48.15 -8.92
C PRO A 301 32.77 48.92 -9.34
N ALA A 302 32.62 50.13 -8.81
CA ALA A 302 31.51 51.03 -9.07
C ALA A 302 31.48 51.54 -10.54
N SER A 303 30.31 51.53 -11.17
CA SER A 303 30.04 52.27 -12.42
C SER A 303 28.80 53.17 -12.29
N ALA A 304 28.98 54.43 -12.65
CA ALA A 304 27.96 55.50 -12.70
C ALA A 304 26.91 55.28 -13.83
N PRO A 305 25.78 56.02 -13.84
CA PRO A 305 24.53 55.61 -14.47
C PRO A 305 24.38 56.04 -15.94
N ALA A 306 23.59 55.29 -16.71
CA ALA A 306 23.16 55.61 -18.08
C ALA A 306 21.64 55.88 -18.14
N PRO A 307 21.15 56.67 -19.12
CA PRO A 307 19.91 57.44 -19.01
C PRO A 307 18.63 56.68 -19.38
N ALA A 308 17.50 57.19 -18.87
CA ALA A 308 16.16 56.61 -19.01
C ALA A 308 15.57 56.76 -20.43
N PRO A 309 14.78 55.78 -20.92
CA PRO A 309 13.99 55.93 -22.14
C PRO A 309 12.59 56.50 -21.87
N GLU A 310 12.09 57.29 -22.84
CA GLU A 310 10.78 57.95 -22.87
C GLU A 310 9.59 56.99 -23.11
N PRO A 311 8.35 57.37 -22.73
CA PRO A 311 7.19 56.48 -22.72
C PRO A 311 6.40 56.50 -24.05
N VAL A 312 5.96 55.31 -24.48
CA VAL A 312 5.01 55.11 -25.60
C VAL A 312 3.60 54.86 -25.03
N PRO A 313 2.52 55.46 -25.58
CA PRO A 313 1.18 55.40 -24.98
C PRO A 313 0.43 54.09 -25.26
N VAL A 314 -0.30 53.63 -24.25
CA VAL A 314 -1.14 52.42 -24.23
C VAL A 314 -2.56 52.74 -24.73
N PRO A 315 -3.20 51.93 -25.60
CA PRO A 315 -4.61 52.08 -25.94
C PRO A 315 -5.53 51.51 -24.85
N ALA A 316 -6.68 52.17 -24.66
CA ALA A 316 -7.66 51.88 -23.61
C ALA A 316 -8.32 50.49 -23.72
N PRO A 317 -8.72 49.88 -22.58
CA PRO A 317 -9.29 48.54 -22.55
C PRO A 317 -10.75 48.49 -23.03
N VAL A 318 -11.05 47.50 -23.86
CA VAL A 318 -12.43 47.10 -24.25
C VAL A 318 -13.03 46.28 -23.09
N PRO A 319 -14.29 46.53 -22.67
CA PRO A 319 -14.91 45.76 -21.58
C PRO A 319 -15.28 44.35 -22.03
N ALA A 320 -14.89 43.35 -21.23
CA ALA A 320 -15.25 41.95 -21.42
C ALA A 320 -16.70 41.66 -20.98
N PRO A 321 -17.40 40.70 -21.63
CA PRO A 321 -18.78 40.35 -21.32
C PRO A 321 -18.91 39.60 -19.97
N ALA A 322 -20.07 39.77 -19.33
CA ALA A 322 -20.40 39.17 -18.03
C ALA A 322 -20.42 37.62 -18.06
N PRO A 323 -19.99 36.94 -16.99
CA PRO A 323 -19.99 35.48 -16.93
C PRO A 323 -21.37 34.89 -16.62
N THR A 324 -21.70 33.80 -17.32
CA THR A 324 -22.82 32.88 -17.04
C THR A 324 -22.50 31.94 -15.86
N PRO A 325 -23.50 31.44 -15.13
CA PRO A 325 -23.28 30.65 -13.92
C PRO A 325 -23.14 29.16 -14.25
N ALA A 326 -21.90 28.69 -14.46
CA ALA A 326 -21.56 27.26 -14.38
C ALA A 326 -20.03 27.09 -14.31
N ALA A 327 -19.50 26.92 -13.10
CA ALA A 327 -18.24 26.24 -12.73
C ALA A 327 -17.71 26.82 -11.40
N ALA A 328 -18.26 26.37 -10.27
CA ALA A 328 -17.66 26.58 -8.97
C ALA A 328 -17.08 25.24 -8.47
N ALA A 329 -15.83 24.97 -8.81
CA ALA A 329 -15.05 23.89 -8.21
C ALA A 329 -13.55 24.25 -8.24
N ALA A 330 -13.06 24.82 -7.14
CA ALA A 330 -11.67 24.74 -6.65
C ALA A 330 -11.53 25.61 -5.39
N ALA A 331 -12.00 25.10 -4.25
CA ALA A 331 -11.66 25.66 -2.94
C ALA A 331 -10.71 24.70 -2.22
N ARG A 332 -9.56 25.21 -1.76
CA ARG A 332 -8.52 24.50 -1.00
C ARG A 332 -9.10 23.83 0.27
N PRO A 333 -8.52 22.71 0.74
CA PRO A 333 -9.05 21.98 1.90
C PRO A 333 -8.93 22.82 3.18
N ARG A 334 -10.07 23.05 3.84
CA ARG A 334 -10.15 23.56 5.22
C ARG A 334 -9.88 22.41 6.18
N ALA A 335 -9.06 22.68 7.19
CA ALA A 335 -8.68 21.72 8.21
C ALA A 335 -9.91 21.11 8.92
N VAL A 336 -9.91 19.78 9.05
CA VAL A 336 -10.97 18.98 9.68
C VAL A 336 -10.91 19.12 11.20
N ASN A 337 -12.08 19.23 11.84
CA ASN A 337 -12.19 19.27 13.30
C ASN A 337 -11.81 17.92 13.94
N PRO A 338 -10.77 17.87 14.80
CA PRO A 338 -10.26 16.62 15.37
C PRO A 338 -11.23 15.89 16.31
N SER A 339 -12.32 16.53 16.74
CA SER A 339 -13.37 15.86 17.55
C SER A 339 -14.23 14.87 16.76
N VAL A 340 -14.28 14.96 15.42
CA VAL A 340 -14.97 13.99 14.56
C VAL A 340 -14.10 12.74 14.30
N LEU A 341 -12.79 12.83 14.51
CA LEU A 341 -11.82 11.76 14.28
C LEU A 341 -11.72 10.73 15.42
N VAL A 342 -12.42 10.95 16.54
CA VAL A 342 -12.28 10.13 17.76
C VAL A 342 -13.02 8.78 17.68
N ASP A 343 -13.92 8.59 16.72
CA ASP A 343 -14.76 7.36 16.59
C ASP A 343 -14.35 6.41 15.45
N TRP A 344 -13.21 6.64 14.79
CA TRP A 344 -12.79 5.89 13.59
C TRP A 344 -11.90 4.69 13.97
N GLN A 345 -12.52 3.54 14.18
CA GLN A 345 -11.83 2.25 14.23
C GLN A 345 -12.28 1.39 13.04
N PRO A 346 -11.42 1.14 12.04
CA PRO A 346 -11.80 0.35 10.88
C PRO A 346 -12.20 -1.06 11.28
N LEU A 347 -13.28 -1.57 10.69
CA LEU A 347 -13.76 -2.92 10.96
C LEU A 347 -12.73 -3.97 10.49
N VAL A 348 -12.05 -4.63 11.44
CA VAL A 348 -11.05 -5.67 11.13
C VAL A 348 -11.71 -7.03 10.97
N ALA A 349 -11.30 -7.77 9.94
CA ALA A 349 -11.74 -9.13 9.66
C ALA A 349 -11.41 -10.07 10.83
N ASP A 350 -12.30 -11.02 11.10
CA ASP A 350 -12.02 -12.12 12.02
C ASP A 350 -11.17 -13.18 11.30
N PRO A 351 -9.93 -13.47 11.77
CA PRO A 351 -9.07 -14.51 11.17
C PRO A 351 -9.69 -15.91 11.18
N GLN A 352 -10.68 -16.16 12.05
CA GLN A 352 -11.41 -17.43 12.15
C GLN A 352 -12.75 -17.40 11.40
N ALA A 353 -13.00 -16.36 10.59
CA ALA A 353 -14.23 -16.23 9.83
C ALA A 353 -14.51 -17.46 8.96
N VAL A 354 -15.74 -17.93 9.03
CA VAL A 354 -16.21 -19.02 8.18
C VAL A 354 -16.23 -18.55 6.71
N PRO A 355 -15.67 -19.32 5.75
CA PRO A 355 -15.69 -18.94 4.35
C PRO A 355 -17.11 -18.67 3.82
N ALA A 356 -17.26 -17.68 2.94
CA ALA A 356 -18.56 -17.31 2.36
C ALA A 356 -19.23 -18.48 1.62
N SER A 357 -18.46 -19.43 1.09
CA SER A 357 -18.96 -20.65 0.43
C SER A 357 -19.77 -21.58 1.33
N ARG A 358 -19.73 -21.40 2.66
CA ARG A 358 -20.59 -22.13 3.60
C ARG A 358 -21.92 -21.41 3.91
N GLY A 359 -22.08 -20.18 3.43
CA GLY A 359 -23.32 -19.42 3.54
C GLY A 359 -24.35 -19.83 2.49
N PRO A 360 -25.55 -19.22 2.51
CA PRO A 360 -26.54 -19.41 1.46
C PRO A 360 -26.01 -18.89 0.11
N SER A 361 -26.64 -19.32 -0.99
CA SER A 361 -26.27 -18.85 -2.32
C SER A 361 -26.35 -17.32 -2.41
N GLY A 362 -25.32 -16.67 -2.96
CA GLY A 362 -25.21 -15.21 -3.02
C GLY A 362 -24.72 -14.52 -1.75
N PHE A 363 -24.39 -15.28 -0.69
CA PHE A 363 -23.76 -14.73 0.50
C PHE A 363 -22.31 -14.32 0.23
N ALA A 364 -21.95 -13.11 0.63
CA ALA A 364 -20.59 -12.59 0.47
C ALA A 364 -20.17 -11.70 1.63
N TRP A 365 -18.92 -11.87 2.09
CA TRP A 365 -18.35 -11.02 3.13
C TRP A 365 -17.88 -9.69 2.55
N LEU A 366 -18.32 -8.58 3.14
CA LEU A 366 -17.66 -7.27 2.97
C LEU A 366 -16.41 -7.22 3.87
N VAL A 367 -16.58 -7.64 5.13
CA VAL A 367 -15.51 -7.83 6.11
C VAL A 367 -15.70 -9.21 6.75
N PRO A 368 -14.81 -10.18 6.48
CA PRO A 368 -14.96 -11.55 6.94
C PRO A 368 -15.22 -11.65 8.44
N GLY A 369 -16.29 -12.37 8.80
CA GLY A 369 -16.69 -12.59 10.19
C GLY A 369 -17.30 -11.38 10.90
N ARG A 370 -17.53 -10.26 10.20
CA ARG A 370 -18.10 -9.04 10.80
C ARG A 370 -19.31 -8.51 10.05
N LEU A 371 -19.20 -8.32 8.73
CA LEU A 371 -20.24 -7.69 7.91
C LEU A 371 -20.33 -8.34 6.53
N ALA A 372 -21.53 -8.78 6.15
CA ALA A 372 -21.81 -9.46 4.88
C ALA A 372 -23.00 -8.86 4.13
N GLY A 373 -23.10 -9.20 2.84
CA GLY A 373 -24.30 -9.11 2.03
C GLY A 373 -24.88 -10.51 1.77
N ALA A 374 -26.19 -10.60 1.65
CA ALA A 374 -26.89 -11.83 1.25
C ALA A 374 -28.18 -11.52 0.48
N PRO A 375 -28.72 -12.48 -0.29
CA PRO A 375 -30.10 -12.45 -0.77
C PRO A 375 -31.09 -12.67 0.37
N GLN A 376 -32.38 -12.42 0.12
CA GLN A 376 -33.43 -12.71 1.08
C GLN A 376 -33.52 -14.22 1.39
N PRO A 377 -33.47 -14.62 2.67
CA PRO A 377 -33.73 -16.01 3.06
C PRO A 377 -35.11 -16.47 2.60
N GLY A 378 -35.19 -17.68 2.03
CA GLY A 378 -36.46 -18.26 1.61
C GLY A 378 -36.86 -18.02 0.15
N VAL A 379 -36.03 -17.33 -0.64
CA VAL A 379 -36.33 -17.05 -2.06
C VAL A 379 -35.94 -18.22 -2.97
N VAL A 380 -34.75 -18.80 -2.76
CA VAL A 380 -34.23 -19.90 -3.59
C VAL A 380 -34.36 -21.25 -2.87
N GLN A 381 -34.00 -21.28 -1.59
CA GLN A 381 -34.12 -22.45 -0.72
C GLN A 381 -35.19 -22.20 0.35
N SER A 382 -35.51 -23.20 1.17
CA SER A 382 -36.39 -22.99 2.31
C SER A 382 -35.78 -21.97 3.28
N MET A 383 -36.61 -21.11 3.87
CA MET A 383 -36.15 -20.09 4.82
C MET A 383 -35.35 -20.68 5.98
N ASP A 384 -35.79 -21.82 6.54
CA ASP A 384 -35.08 -22.51 7.61
C ASP A 384 -33.67 -22.98 7.19
N PHE A 385 -33.48 -23.36 5.92
CA PHE A 385 -32.17 -23.73 5.40
C PHE A 385 -31.24 -22.51 5.33
N ASP A 386 -31.71 -21.41 4.77
CA ASP A 386 -30.91 -20.18 4.60
C ASP A 386 -30.55 -19.56 5.96
N LEU A 387 -31.51 -19.48 6.89
CA LEU A 387 -31.27 -18.95 8.24
C LEU A 387 -30.27 -19.83 9.02
N LYS A 388 -30.35 -21.16 8.89
CA LYS A 388 -29.37 -22.07 9.47
C LYS A 388 -27.97 -21.87 8.89
N ALA A 389 -27.86 -21.67 7.58
CA ALA A 389 -26.59 -21.42 6.91
C ALA A 389 -25.97 -20.09 7.36
N LEU A 390 -26.76 -19.02 7.41
CA LEU A 390 -26.34 -17.71 7.92
C LEU A 390 -25.83 -17.81 9.37
N ARG A 391 -26.57 -18.52 10.23
CA ARG A 391 -26.14 -18.74 11.62
C ARG A 391 -24.85 -19.56 11.69
N GLY A 392 -24.70 -20.55 10.82
CA GLY A 392 -23.47 -21.35 10.68
C GLY A 392 -22.24 -20.54 10.23
N CYS A 393 -22.45 -19.45 9.50
CA CYS A 393 -21.40 -18.47 9.16
C CYS A 393 -21.06 -17.50 10.30
N GLY A 394 -21.76 -17.61 11.43
CA GLY A 394 -21.56 -16.74 12.60
C GLY A 394 -22.44 -15.49 12.60
N VAL A 395 -23.33 -15.31 11.62
CA VAL A 395 -24.24 -14.15 11.59
C VAL A 395 -25.15 -14.18 12.83
N THR A 396 -25.33 -13.02 13.46
CA THR A 396 -26.18 -12.85 14.65
C THR A 396 -27.36 -11.92 14.35
N VAL A 397 -27.21 -10.95 13.45
CA VAL A 397 -28.25 -9.98 13.11
C VAL A 397 -28.40 -9.82 11.60
N LEU A 398 -29.64 -9.88 11.11
CA LEU A 398 -29.99 -9.51 9.74
C LEU A 398 -30.42 -8.05 9.68
N ILE A 399 -30.06 -7.39 8.57
CA ILE A 399 -30.56 -6.07 8.21
C ILE A 399 -31.48 -6.25 7.00
N THR A 400 -32.79 -6.16 7.24
CA THR A 400 -33.81 -6.33 6.20
C THR A 400 -34.12 -5.00 5.53
N LEU A 401 -33.87 -4.92 4.22
CA LEU A 401 -34.16 -3.73 3.39
C LEU A 401 -35.42 -3.85 2.53
N THR A 402 -36.10 -5.01 2.56
CA THR A 402 -37.35 -5.24 1.83
C THR A 402 -38.52 -4.50 2.45
N GLU A 403 -39.59 -4.25 1.67
CA GLU A 403 -40.79 -3.57 2.16
C GLU A 403 -41.44 -4.34 3.32
N ASN A 404 -41.53 -5.65 3.15
CA ASN A 404 -42.01 -6.56 4.18
C ASN A 404 -40.85 -7.03 5.05
N ASP A 405 -41.12 -7.13 6.35
CA ASP A 405 -40.19 -7.68 7.30
C ASP A 405 -40.10 -9.21 7.20
N LEU A 406 -39.04 -9.79 7.75
CA LEU A 406 -38.91 -11.24 7.89
C LEU A 406 -39.82 -11.76 9.02
N PRO A 407 -40.39 -12.98 8.88
CA PRO A 407 -41.18 -13.59 9.94
C PRO A 407 -40.30 -13.85 11.18
N GLN A 408 -40.79 -13.42 12.34
CA GLN A 408 -40.02 -13.41 13.59
C GLN A 408 -39.82 -14.82 14.17
N GLU A 409 -40.77 -15.73 13.97
CA GLU A 409 -40.72 -17.07 14.54
C GLU A 409 -39.55 -17.91 13.95
N PRO A 410 -39.32 -17.98 12.62
CA PRO A 410 -38.12 -18.60 12.07
C PRO A 410 -36.80 -17.97 12.56
N LEU A 411 -36.73 -16.65 12.66
CA LEU A 411 -35.53 -15.95 13.15
C LEU A 411 -35.18 -16.36 14.58
N GLN A 412 -36.18 -16.39 15.47
CA GLN A 412 -36.00 -16.82 16.85
C GLN A 412 -35.56 -18.29 16.95
N ARG A 413 -36.12 -19.18 16.12
CA ARG A 413 -35.73 -20.59 16.06
C ARG A 413 -34.24 -20.79 15.73
N HIS A 414 -33.65 -19.91 14.92
CA HIS A 414 -32.22 -19.96 14.56
C HIS A 414 -31.34 -19.02 15.40
N GLY A 415 -31.91 -18.34 16.40
CA GLY A 415 -31.18 -17.40 17.26
C GLY A 415 -30.64 -16.18 16.52
N LEU A 416 -31.36 -15.73 15.47
CA LEU A 416 -31.04 -14.54 14.70
C LEU A 416 -31.93 -13.38 15.13
N ARG A 417 -31.35 -12.18 15.21
CA ARG A 417 -32.08 -10.93 15.40
C ARG A 417 -32.28 -10.24 14.06
N ASN A 418 -33.20 -9.29 14.01
CA ASN A 418 -33.43 -8.52 12.80
C ASN A 418 -33.58 -7.02 13.08
N LEU A 419 -33.03 -6.21 12.17
CA LEU A 419 -33.25 -4.77 12.09
C LEU A 419 -33.87 -4.45 10.73
N HIS A 420 -35.14 -4.05 10.74
CA HIS A 420 -35.89 -3.72 9.53
C HIS A 420 -35.79 -2.23 9.20
N LEU A 421 -35.34 -1.93 7.98
CA LEU A 421 -35.44 -0.62 7.35
C LEU A 421 -36.18 -0.79 6.02
N PRO A 422 -37.49 -0.57 5.97
CA PRO A 422 -38.24 -0.78 4.73
C PRO A 422 -37.81 0.23 3.66
N VAL A 423 -37.35 -0.29 2.53
CA VAL A 423 -37.06 0.46 1.31
C VAL A 423 -37.90 -0.15 0.20
N ARG A 424 -38.57 0.68 -0.61
CA ARG A 424 -39.34 0.20 -1.76
C ARG A 424 -38.46 -0.46 -2.79
N ASP A 425 -39.02 -1.38 -3.56
CA ASP A 425 -38.22 -2.06 -4.58
C ASP A 425 -37.73 -1.09 -5.67
N HIS A 426 -36.52 -1.31 -6.18
CA HIS A 426 -35.78 -0.43 -7.11
C HIS A 426 -35.52 1.02 -6.65
N GLU A 427 -36.05 1.45 -5.50
CA GLU A 427 -35.75 2.73 -4.89
C GLU A 427 -34.44 2.70 -4.09
N SER A 428 -33.98 3.90 -3.73
CA SER A 428 -32.81 4.13 -2.89
C SER A 428 -33.27 4.66 -1.52
N PRO A 429 -32.72 4.19 -0.39
CA PRO A 429 -33.00 4.82 0.90
C PRO A 429 -32.54 6.28 0.88
N SER A 430 -33.13 7.16 1.68
CA SER A 430 -32.65 8.53 1.84
C SER A 430 -31.33 8.59 2.62
N VAL A 431 -30.58 9.69 2.46
CA VAL A 431 -29.33 9.95 3.22
C VAL A 431 -29.57 9.86 4.73
N ALA A 432 -30.70 10.37 5.23
CA ALA A 432 -31.04 10.30 6.65
C ALA A 432 -31.30 8.87 7.13
N GLN A 433 -31.97 8.05 6.30
CA GLN A 433 -32.19 6.64 6.61
C GLN A 433 -30.88 5.86 6.65
N ILE A 434 -29.97 6.11 5.70
CA ILE A 434 -28.62 5.53 5.70
C ILE A 434 -27.84 5.95 6.94
N GLN A 435 -27.80 7.23 7.28
CA GLN A 435 -27.11 7.72 8.47
C GLN A 435 -27.61 7.03 9.74
N MET A 436 -28.92 6.93 9.91
CA MET A 436 -29.53 6.25 11.05
C MET A 436 -29.21 4.75 11.07
N LEU A 437 -29.30 4.08 9.92
CA LEU A 437 -29.01 2.66 9.80
C LEU A 437 -27.55 2.36 10.14
N LEU A 438 -26.61 3.07 9.51
CA LEU A 438 -25.18 2.88 9.75
C LEU A 438 -24.83 3.16 11.22
N ALA A 439 -25.42 4.18 11.85
CA ALA A 439 -25.23 4.44 13.28
C ALA A 439 -25.62 3.24 14.15
N ARG A 440 -26.76 2.61 13.87
CA ARG A 440 -27.21 1.39 14.57
C ARG A 440 -26.31 0.20 14.27
N MET A 441 -25.92 0.00 13.00
CA MET A 441 -25.00 -1.08 12.60
C MET A 441 -23.68 -0.96 13.36
N SER A 442 -23.12 0.25 13.47
CA SER A 442 -21.88 0.50 14.21
C SER A 442 -22.00 0.18 15.70
N ALA A 443 -23.12 0.51 16.33
CA ALA A 443 -23.36 0.12 17.72
C ALA A 443 -23.39 -1.42 17.90
N MET A 444 -24.05 -2.13 16.98
CA MET A 444 -24.13 -3.60 17.02
C MET A 444 -22.77 -4.25 16.75
N LEU A 445 -22.03 -3.79 15.74
CA LEU A 445 -20.70 -4.31 15.41
C LEU A 445 -19.68 -4.07 16.53
N ARG A 446 -19.81 -2.96 17.28
CA ARG A 446 -19.01 -2.70 18.50
C ARG A 446 -19.39 -3.59 19.67
N ALA A 447 -20.66 -3.98 19.76
CA ALA A 447 -21.13 -4.98 20.74
C ALA A 447 -20.72 -6.42 20.37
N GLY A 448 -19.98 -6.63 19.29
CA GLY A 448 -19.52 -7.94 18.84
C GLY A 448 -20.52 -8.71 17.98
N GLU A 449 -21.60 -8.06 17.54
CA GLU A 449 -22.57 -8.68 16.64
C GLU A 449 -21.96 -8.85 15.23
N VAL A 450 -22.39 -9.89 14.52
CA VAL A 450 -22.02 -10.18 13.13
C VAL A 450 -23.23 -9.92 12.25
N LEU A 451 -23.10 -8.98 11.33
CA LEU A 451 -24.24 -8.46 10.56
C LEU A 451 -24.27 -9.04 9.15
N ALA A 452 -25.46 -9.32 8.63
CA ALA A 452 -25.68 -9.56 7.22
C ALA A 452 -26.81 -8.67 6.69
N VAL A 453 -26.51 -7.89 5.64
CA VAL A 453 -27.47 -7.01 4.98
C VAL A 453 -28.12 -7.75 3.83
N HIS A 454 -29.44 -7.64 3.70
CA HIS A 454 -30.15 -8.23 2.57
C HIS A 454 -31.26 -7.32 2.03
N CYS A 455 -31.55 -7.51 0.74
CA CYS A 455 -32.75 -7.06 0.07
C CYS A 455 -33.39 -8.30 -0.58
N LEU A 456 -34.12 -8.18 -1.69
CA LEU A 456 -34.70 -9.34 -2.38
C LEU A 456 -33.60 -10.24 -2.97
N ALA A 457 -32.90 -9.78 -4.02
CA ALA A 457 -31.84 -10.53 -4.68
C ALA A 457 -30.46 -10.38 -4.02
N GLY A 458 -30.31 -9.44 -3.08
CA GLY A 458 -29.03 -9.16 -2.44
C GLY A 458 -28.09 -8.25 -3.23
N LEU A 459 -28.54 -7.64 -4.34
CA LEU A 459 -27.66 -6.95 -5.30
C LEU A 459 -27.75 -5.42 -5.24
N GLY A 460 -28.93 -4.82 -5.46
CA GLY A 460 -29.11 -3.36 -5.47
C GLY A 460 -28.95 -2.71 -4.09
N ARG A 461 -30.05 -2.65 -3.32
CA ARG A 461 -30.10 -2.00 -1.99
C ARG A 461 -29.07 -2.55 -1.00
N THR A 462 -28.80 -3.86 -1.03
CA THR A 462 -27.74 -4.48 -0.21
C THR A 462 -26.38 -3.87 -0.54
N GLY A 463 -25.99 -3.86 -1.82
CA GLY A 463 -24.75 -3.25 -2.27
C GLY A 463 -24.68 -1.76 -1.89
N THR A 464 -25.80 -1.04 -1.97
CA THR A 464 -25.87 0.38 -1.59
C THR A 464 -25.57 0.60 -0.11
N VAL A 465 -26.13 -0.20 0.80
CA VAL A 465 -25.85 -0.07 2.24
C VAL A 465 -24.42 -0.49 2.57
N LEU A 466 -23.91 -1.54 1.93
CA LEU A 466 -22.52 -1.98 2.09
C LEU A 466 -21.53 -0.92 1.58
N ALA A 467 -21.83 -0.27 0.44
CA ALA A 467 -21.04 0.84 -0.08
C ALA A 467 -21.11 2.05 0.85
N ALA A 468 -22.30 2.40 1.36
CA ALA A 468 -22.45 3.49 2.31
C ALA A 468 -21.67 3.23 3.62
N TRP A 469 -21.58 1.97 4.07
CA TRP A 469 -20.70 1.60 5.18
C TRP A 469 -19.24 1.92 4.86
N LEU A 470 -18.74 1.57 3.67
CA LEU A 470 -17.38 1.91 3.27
C LEU A 470 -17.12 3.41 3.16
N VAL A 471 -18.08 4.17 2.64
CA VAL A 471 -18.00 5.65 2.60
C VAL A 471 -17.87 6.21 4.01
N ARG A 472 -18.66 5.66 4.94
CA ARG A 472 -18.54 6.00 6.36
C ARG A 472 -17.18 5.64 6.93
N GLU A 473 -16.53 4.58 6.48
CA GLU A 473 -15.19 4.15 6.94
C GLU A 473 -14.05 4.93 6.28
N GLY A 474 -14.37 5.89 5.40
CA GLY A 474 -13.44 6.90 4.90
C GLY A 474 -13.15 6.82 3.41
N LEU A 475 -13.84 5.94 2.68
CA LEU A 475 -13.74 5.87 1.22
C LEU A 475 -14.60 6.95 0.56
N THR A 476 -14.21 7.37 -0.64
CA THR A 476 -15.11 8.15 -1.51
C THR A 476 -16.28 7.29 -2.01
N ALA A 477 -17.37 7.89 -2.47
CA ALA A 477 -18.49 7.13 -3.04
C ALA A 477 -18.06 6.26 -4.23
N ASP A 478 -17.14 6.77 -5.05
CA ASP A 478 -16.54 6.05 -6.18
C ASP A 478 -15.72 4.83 -5.76
N GLU A 479 -14.88 4.98 -4.74
CA GLU A 479 -14.11 3.86 -4.18
C GLU A 479 -15.00 2.80 -3.56
N ALA A 480 -16.02 3.23 -2.81
CA ALA A 480 -16.98 2.31 -2.21
C ALA A 480 -17.74 1.52 -3.27
N LEU A 481 -18.19 2.16 -4.35
CA LEU A 481 -18.83 1.51 -5.49
C LEU A 481 -17.92 0.48 -6.16
N ARG A 482 -16.68 0.85 -6.46
CA ARG A 482 -15.69 -0.08 -7.01
C ARG A 482 -15.48 -1.28 -6.08
N ARG A 483 -15.34 -1.02 -4.78
CA ARG A 483 -15.05 -2.06 -3.78
C ARG A 483 -16.17 -3.07 -3.63
N VAL A 484 -17.43 -2.63 -3.59
CA VAL A 484 -18.57 -3.56 -3.50
C VAL A 484 -18.75 -4.33 -4.82
N ARG A 485 -18.45 -3.72 -5.97
CA ARG A 485 -18.53 -4.40 -7.29
C ARG A 485 -17.44 -5.44 -7.53
N LEU A 486 -16.32 -5.37 -6.80
CA LEU A 486 -15.33 -6.46 -6.78
C LEU A 486 -15.84 -7.71 -6.06
N ILE A 487 -16.82 -7.56 -5.15
CA ILE A 487 -17.46 -8.69 -4.46
C ILE A 487 -18.53 -9.30 -5.36
N ASP A 488 -19.40 -8.47 -5.91
CA ASP A 488 -20.37 -8.87 -6.92
C ASP A 488 -20.58 -7.71 -7.90
N ALA A 489 -20.29 -7.94 -9.18
CA ALA A 489 -20.34 -6.91 -10.22
C ALA A 489 -21.75 -6.31 -10.39
N GLN A 490 -22.79 -6.99 -9.92
CA GLN A 490 -24.18 -6.51 -9.97
C GLN A 490 -24.56 -5.66 -8.75
N TYR A 491 -23.65 -5.42 -7.80
CA TYR A 491 -23.91 -4.54 -6.67
C TYR A 491 -24.12 -3.09 -7.10
N VAL A 492 -25.17 -2.48 -6.52
CA VAL A 492 -25.70 -1.16 -6.87
C VAL A 492 -26.17 -1.11 -8.33
N GLN A 493 -27.50 -1.15 -8.51
CA GLN A 493 -28.13 -1.47 -9.80
C GLN A 493 -28.83 -0.28 -10.46
N SER A 494 -28.92 0.88 -9.79
CA SER A 494 -29.57 2.07 -10.34
C SER A 494 -28.78 3.35 -10.07
N GLN A 495 -28.90 4.32 -10.97
CA GLN A 495 -28.28 5.64 -10.82
C GLN A 495 -28.70 6.32 -9.51
N ALA A 496 -29.97 6.19 -9.12
CA ALA A 496 -30.47 6.75 -7.86
C ALA A 496 -29.79 6.16 -6.60
N GLN A 497 -29.27 4.93 -6.68
CA GLN A 497 -28.49 4.31 -5.60
C GLN A 497 -27.04 4.81 -5.60
N GLU A 498 -26.46 5.11 -6.76
CA GLU A 498 -25.15 5.76 -6.85
C GLU A 498 -25.22 7.21 -6.36
N ASP A 499 -26.20 7.98 -6.85
CA ASP A 499 -26.44 9.38 -6.48
C ASP A 499 -26.61 9.55 -4.96
N LEU A 500 -27.23 8.58 -4.30
CA LEU A 500 -27.32 8.52 -2.84
C LEU A 500 -25.93 8.47 -2.18
N LEU A 501 -25.01 7.66 -2.68
CA LEU A 501 -23.68 7.50 -2.10
C LEU A 501 -22.90 8.80 -2.19
N TYR A 502 -22.94 9.47 -3.35
CA TYR A 502 -22.36 10.81 -3.52
C TYR A 502 -23.02 11.82 -2.58
N ALA A 503 -24.35 11.81 -2.46
CA ALA A 503 -25.07 12.70 -1.54
C ALA A 503 -24.71 12.42 -0.07
N TYR A 504 -24.47 11.16 0.29
CA TYR A 504 -24.06 10.76 1.63
C TYR A 504 -22.63 11.18 1.95
N GLU A 505 -21.70 11.01 1.02
CA GLU A 505 -20.32 11.52 1.12
C GLU A 505 -20.31 13.03 1.37
N VAL A 506 -21.04 13.80 0.56
CA VAL A 506 -21.19 15.25 0.74
C VAL A 506 -21.77 15.58 2.12
N ALA A 507 -22.78 14.84 2.58
CA ALA A 507 -23.39 15.05 3.89
C ALA A 507 -22.44 14.73 5.07
N LEU A 508 -21.49 13.80 4.89
CA LEU A 508 -20.42 13.53 5.86
C LEU A 508 -19.42 14.69 5.90
N LEU A 509 -18.95 15.15 4.73
CA LEU A 509 -18.02 16.27 4.62
C LEU A 509 -18.58 17.57 5.21
N LEU A 510 -19.87 17.84 5.01
CA LEU A 510 -20.56 19.01 5.59
C LEU A 510 -20.77 18.92 7.11
N LYS A 511 -20.71 17.74 7.72
CA LYS A 511 -20.68 17.57 9.18
C LYS A 511 -19.26 17.70 9.76
N MET A 512 -18.23 17.60 8.92
CA MET A 512 -16.81 17.62 9.31
C MET A 512 -16.17 19.01 9.23
N GLY A 513 -16.74 19.93 8.44
CA GLY A 513 -16.37 21.35 8.35
C GLY A 513 -17.31 22.24 9.14
#